data_AF-A0A811PUQ7-F1
#
_entry.id   AF-A0A811PUQ7-F1
#
_cell.length_a   1.000
_cell.length_b   1.000
_cell.length_c   1.000
_cell.angle_alpha   90.00
_cell.angle_beta   90.00
_cell.angle_gamma   90.00
#
_symmetry.space_group_name_H-M   'P 1'
#
loop_
_entity.id
_entity.type
_entity.pdbx_description
1 polymer ?
#
loop_
_entity_poly.entity_id
_entity_poly.type
_entity_poly.pdbx_seq_one_letter_code
_entity_poly.pdbx_strand_id
1 'polypeptide(L)'
;MVRGSLGKLASRLSVAGRWHQQLRRLNIHEYQERKLMMGSTISTCPRGAAAGSFQGGQGRLEEHVPQREELLKSQILAGGRGLGTFKSGLQGGVHIVKAEEAESIASKMLGQILVYLCEKLSLTNEMYFAITLDRKTAGPLIIACSKGGTSIEDLAEKYPDMIIKVPIDVFKGITDEDAAKVVDGLALKAADRQSSIEQIKKLYELFCKCDCTLLEINPLAETADNKLVAADAKLNFDDNAAFRQKEIFALRDTTQEDPREVAAAKADLNYIGLDGEIGCMVFPVQNIIVNFPTRCQVDLKVPVVVRLEGTNVDQGKRILKESGMTLITAEDLDDAAEKAVKASIK
;
A
#
# COMPACT_ATOMS: atom_id res chain seq x y z
N MET A 1 -31.65 -2.47 55.78
CA MET A 1 -32.66 -2.40 54.70
C MET A 1 -32.04 -1.65 53.53
N VAL A 2 -31.56 -2.35 52.50
CA VAL A 2 -32.27 -2.67 51.25
C VAL A 2 -32.25 -1.50 50.25
N ARG A 3 -31.49 -1.71 49.15
CA ARG A 3 -31.76 -1.49 47.71
C ARG A 3 -32.59 -0.23 47.32
N GLY A 4 -32.27 0.55 46.29
CA GLY A 4 -31.41 0.38 45.12
C GLY A 4 -31.94 1.25 43.97
N SER A 5 -31.18 1.31 42.87
CA SER A 5 -31.58 1.74 41.52
C SER A 5 -31.86 3.23 41.26
N LEU A 6 -30.88 3.91 40.65
CA LEU A 6 -31.09 4.68 39.41
C LEU A 6 -29.73 4.82 38.72
N GLY A 7 -29.53 3.96 37.72
CA GLY A 7 -28.32 3.90 36.93
C GLY A 7 -28.26 4.98 35.86
N LYS A 8 -27.00 5.27 35.46
CA LYS A 8 -26.51 5.54 34.10
C LYS A 8 -27.46 6.31 33.18
N LEU A 9 -27.07 7.54 32.79
CA LEU A 9 -26.90 7.93 31.38
C LEU A 9 -26.46 9.41 31.33
N ALA A 10 -25.16 9.66 31.26
CA ALA A 10 -24.60 10.93 30.79
C ALA A 10 -23.14 10.77 30.33
N SER A 11 -22.84 9.70 29.58
CA SER A 11 -21.63 9.68 28.75
C SER A 11 -22.00 10.33 27.42
N ARG A 12 -21.76 11.65 27.34
CA ARG A 12 -21.69 12.38 26.06
C ARG A 12 -20.54 11.79 25.25
N LEU A 13 -20.83 10.77 24.44
CA LEU A 13 -19.97 10.33 23.36
C LEU A 13 -20.03 11.41 22.28
N SER A 14 -19.06 12.33 22.30
CA SER A 14 -18.69 13.11 21.13
C SER A 14 -18.13 12.13 20.10
N VAL A 15 -19.00 11.56 19.26
CA VAL A 15 -18.58 10.92 18.02
C VAL A 15 -18.22 12.05 17.05
N ALA A 16 -17.07 12.67 17.29
CA ALA A 16 -16.38 13.44 16.27
C ALA A 16 -16.02 12.43 15.19
N GLY A 17 -16.80 12.44 14.10
CA GLY A 17 -16.57 11.62 12.93
C GLY A 17 -15.12 11.78 12.51
N ARG A 18 -14.35 10.70 12.63
CA ARG A 18 -13.04 10.59 12.00
C ARG A 18 -13.30 10.67 10.51
N TRP A 19 -12.90 11.77 9.90
CA TRP A 19 -12.77 11.91 8.46
C TRP A 19 -12.05 10.66 7.95
N HIS A 20 -12.77 9.81 7.23
CA HIS A 20 -12.18 8.65 6.59
C HIS A 20 -11.23 9.18 5.53
N GLN A 21 -9.95 8.91 5.73
CA GLN A 21 -8.91 9.31 4.80
C GLN A 21 -9.16 8.71 3.44
N GLN A 22 -8.95 9.53 2.41
CA GLN A 22 -8.75 9.07 1.05
C GLN A 22 -7.62 8.02 1.06
N LEU A 23 -7.94 6.82 0.56
CA LEU A 23 -6.98 5.73 0.42
C LEU A 23 -5.95 6.14 -0.62
N ARG A 24 -4.67 6.01 -0.26
CA ARG A 24 -3.49 6.26 -1.09
C ARG A 24 -3.18 4.95 -1.83
N ARG A 25 -3.61 4.85 -3.09
CA ARG A 25 -3.80 3.54 -3.77
C ARG A 25 -2.68 3.17 -4.73
N LEU A 26 -1.83 4.11 -5.15
CA LEU A 26 -0.78 3.76 -6.10
C LEU A 26 0.31 2.92 -5.43
N ASN A 27 0.29 1.63 -5.75
CA ASN A 27 1.41 0.72 -5.57
C ASN A 27 2.00 0.44 -6.95
N ILE A 28 3.32 0.40 -7.04
CA ILE A 28 4.04 0.04 -8.26
C ILE A 28 4.87 -1.23 -7.98
N HIS A 29 5.30 -1.90 -9.03
CA HIS A 29 6.08 -3.13 -8.91
C HIS A 29 7.51 -2.85 -8.43
N GLU A 30 8.12 -3.81 -7.74
CA GLU A 30 9.49 -3.69 -7.20
C GLU A 30 10.51 -3.26 -8.27
N TYR A 31 10.42 -3.77 -9.50
CA TYR A 31 11.33 -3.35 -10.57
C TYR A 31 11.16 -1.87 -10.95
N GLN A 32 9.95 -1.33 -10.85
CA GLN A 32 9.63 0.06 -11.13
C GLN A 32 10.14 0.96 -9.99
N GLU A 33 9.93 0.54 -8.73
CA GLU A 33 10.48 1.18 -7.54
C GLU A 33 12.00 1.30 -7.63
N ARG A 34 12.67 0.20 -7.96
CA ARG A 34 14.13 0.16 -8.15
C ARG A 34 14.58 1.08 -9.28
N LYS A 35 13.85 1.14 -10.39
CA LYS A 35 14.17 2.05 -11.49
C LYS A 35 14.06 3.52 -11.06
N LEU A 36 13.05 3.87 -10.25
CA LEU A 36 12.94 5.21 -9.66
C LEU A 36 14.10 5.50 -8.71
N MET A 37 14.47 4.54 -7.86
CA MET A 37 15.60 4.67 -6.94
C MET A 37 16.94 4.85 -7.69
N MET A 38 17.20 4.02 -8.70
CA MET A 38 18.41 4.12 -9.52
C MET A 38 18.47 5.43 -10.33
N GLY A 39 17.34 5.87 -10.89
CA GLY A 39 17.25 7.14 -11.62
C GLY A 39 17.46 8.38 -10.74
N SER A 40 17.27 8.25 -9.42
CA SER A 40 17.55 9.30 -8.44
C SER A 40 18.99 9.30 -7.90
N THR A 41 19.89 8.51 -8.49
CA THR A 41 21.31 8.39 -8.07
C THR A 41 21.48 7.74 -6.68
N ILE A 42 20.52 6.91 -6.24
CA ILE A 42 20.73 6.01 -5.10
C ILE A 42 21.64 4.88 -5.60
N SER A 43 22.87 4.87 -5.10
CA SER A 43 23.98 4.12 -5.70
C SER A 43 23.93 2.60 -5.50
N THR A 44 22.92 2.04 -4.83
CA THR A 44 23.05 0.68 -4.26
C THR A 44 21.76 -0.13 -4.17
N CYS A 45 20.83 0.00 -5.13
CA CYS A 45 19.87 -1.08 -5.37
C CYS A 45 20.54 -2.15 -6.25
N PRO A 46 20.36 -3.45 -5.97
CA PRO A 46 20.90 -4.48 -6.84
C PRO A 46 20.28 -4.39 -8.24
N ARG A 47 21.14 -4.55 -9.26
CA ARG A 47 20.74 -4.48 -10.67
C ARG A 47 19.80 -5.64 -10.98
N GLY A 48 18.83 -5.37 -11.85
CA GLY A 48 17.91 -6.38 -12.29
C GLY A 48 17.09 -5.94 -13.50
N ALA A 49 16.48 -6.93 -14.14
CA ALA A 49 15.65 -6.75 -15.32
C ALA A 49 14.31 -7.48 -15.14
N ALA A 50 13.23 -6.80 -15.48
CA ALA A 50 11.90 -7.41 -15.54
C ALA A 50 11.69 -8.04 -16.92
N ALA A 51 11.14 -9.25 -16.92
CA ALA A 51 10.89 -10.06 -18.10
C ALA A 51 9.41 -10.47 -18.15
N GLY A 52 8.74 -10.13 -19.27
CA GLY A 52 7.42 -10.66 -19.62
C GLY A 52 7.49 -11.91 -20.51
N SER A 53 8.65 -12.17 -21.09
CA SER A 53 9.02 -13.36 -21.85
C SER A 53 10.53 -13.55 -21.75
N PHE A 54 11.01 -14.79 -21.75
CA PHE A 54 12.45 -15.12 -21.79
C PHE A 54 12.95 -15.56 -23.18
N GLN A 55 12.08 -15.58 -24.20
CA GLN A 55 12.49 -15.93 -25.56
C GLN A 55 13.46 -14.89 -26.14
N GLY A 56 14.60 -15.35 -26.66
CA GLY A 56 15.56 -14.50 -27.38
C GLY A 56 16.44 -13.61 -26.49
N GLY A 57 16.53 -13.88 -25.18
CA GLY A 57 17.38 -13.12 -24.25
C GLY A 57 16.77 -11.82 -23.73
N GLN A 58 15.51 -11.52 -24.07
CA GLN A 58 14.76 -10.44 -23.41
C GLN A 58 14.59 -10.76 -21.92
N GLY A 59 14.88 -9.79 -21.05
CA GLY A 59 14.78 -9.95 -19.60
C GLY A 59 16.02 -10.52 -18.90
N ARG A 60 17.10 -10.78 -19.63
CA ARG A 60 18.41 -11.11 -19.05
C ARG A 60 19.14 -9.82 -18.63
N LEU A 61 19.89 -9.87 -17.52
CA LEU A 61 20.92 -8.87 -17.24
C LEU A 61 21.89 -8.85 -18.44
N GLU A 62 22.11 -7.67 -19.04
CA GLU A 62 22.96 -7.48 -20.23
C GLU A 62 24.40 -8.01 -20.02
N GLU A 63 24.83 -8.14 -18.77
CA GLU A 63 26.06 -8.84 -18.37
C GLU A 63 25.71 -10.22 -17.79
N HIS A 64 25.54 -11.22 -18.65
CA HIS A 64 25.67 -12.63 -18.22
C HIS A 64 27.10 -12.86 -17.73
N VAL A 65 27.30 -12.80 -16.42
CA VAL A 65 28.55 -13.25 -15.79
C VAL A 65 28.37 -14.73 -15.43
N PRO A 66 29.07 -15.67 -16.11
CA PRO A 66 28.99 -17.09 -15.79
C PRO A 66 29.34 -17.32 -14.31
N GLN A 67 28.63 -18.25 -13.66
CA GLN A 67 28.81 -18.65 -12.25
C GLN A 67 28.25 -17.73 -11.14
N ARG A 68 27.55 -16.63 -11.47
CA ARG A 68 26.81 -15.88 -10.45
C ARG A 68 25.44 -16.50 -10.15
N GLU A 69 25.10 -16.55 -8.87
CA GLU A 69 23.75 -16.85 -8.41
C GLU A 69 22.86 -15.61 -8.60
N GLU A 70 21.68 -15.81 -9.15
CA GLU A 70 20.69 -14.78 -9.42
C GLU A 70 19.46 -15.01 -8.53
N LEU A 71 18.77 -13.93 -8.20
CA LEU A 71 17.53 -13.96 -7.45
C LEU A 71 16.36 -13.72 -8.41
N LEU A 72 15.52 -14.74 -8.54
CA LEU A 72 14.30 -14.69 -9.34
C LEU A 72 13.12 -14.35 -8.43
N LYS A 73 12.43 -13.24 -8.72
CA LYS A 73 11.27 -12.78 -7.95
C LYS A 73 10.03 -12.61 -8.83
N SER A 74 8.88 -13.06 -8.37
CA SER A 74 7.60 -12.71 -8.97
C SER A 74 7.25 -11.24 -8.71
N GLN A 75 6.72 -10.58 -9.73
CA GLN A 75 6.26 -9.19 -9.65
C GLN A 75 4.75 -9.18 -9.44
N ILE A 76 4.37 -9.16 -8.17
CA ILE A 76 3.01 -8.93 -7.70
C ILE A 76 3.03 -7.78 -6.70
N LEU A 77 1.95 -7.00 -6.66
CA LEU A 77 1.81 -5.91 -5.69
C LEU A 77 1.52 -6.41 -4.26
N ALA A 78 1.10 -7.68 -4.13
CA ALA A 78 0.86 -8.31 -2.84
C ALA A 78 2.17 -8.72 -2.15
N GLY A 79 2.22 -8.54 -0.83
CA GLY A 79 3.31 -9.03 0.01
C GLY A 79 3.33 -10.55 0.15
N GLY A 80 4.36 -11.10 0.81
CA GLY A 80 4.40 -12.54 1.15
C GLY A 80 4.74 -13.48 -0.01
N ARG A 81 5.40 -12.97 -1.06
CA ARG A 81 5.78 -13.72 -2.27
C ARG A 81 6.46 -15.05 -1.98
N GLY A 82 7.33 -15.13 -0.97
CA GLY A 82 8.05 -16.35 -0.61
C GLY A 82 7.19 -17.53 -0.15
N LEU A 83 5.97 -17.27 0.34
CA LEU A 83 5.04 -18.31 0.83
C LEU A 83 3.94 -18.65 -0.18
N GLY A 84 3.86 -17.94 -1.30
CA GLY A 84 2.85 -18.16 -2.34
C GLY A 84 3.03 -19.48 -3.09
N THR A 85 1.97 -19.96 -3.74
CA THR A 85 2.04 -21.13 -4.64
C THR A 85 1.46 -20.76 -6.00
N PHE A 86 2.16 -21.12 -7.07
CA PHE A 86 1.70 -20.90 -8.44
C PHE A 86 0.74 -22.00 -8.88
N LYS A 87 -0.12 -21.70 -9.86
CA LYS A 87 -1.00 -22.72 -10.47
C LYS A 87 -0.22 -23.82 -11.18
N SER A 88 1.04 -23.57 -11.55
CA SER A 88 1.97 -24.56 -12.09
C SER A 88 2.48 -25.57 -11.04
N GLY A 89 2.13 -25.38 -9.76
CA GLY A 89 2.60 -26.20 -8.64
C GLY A 89 3.93 -25.76 -8.03
N LEU A 90 4.55 -24.69 -8.56
CA LEU A 90 5.76 -24.11 -7.98
C LEU A 90 5.45 -23.44 -6.64
N GLN A 91 6.23 -23.74 -5.61
CA GLN A 91 6.13 -23.13 -4.28
C GLN A 91 7.17 -22.02 -4.12
N GLY A 92 6.71 -20.87 -3.63
CA GLY A 92 7.50 -19.66 -3.45
C GLY A 92 7.61 -18.84 -4.72
N GLY A 93 7.47 -17.53 -4.58
CA GLY A 93 7.72 -16.54 -5.64
C GLY A 93 9.13 -15.95 -5.62
N VAL A 94 10.01 -16.46 -4.76
CA VAL A 94 11.39 -15.99 -4.61
C VAL A 94 12.31 -17.21 -4.64
N HIS A 95 13.15 -17.31 -5.67
CA HIS A 95 14.10 -18.41 -5.83
C HIS A 95 15.49 -17.90 -6.09
N ILE A 96 16.47 -18.53 -5.44
CA ILE A 96 17.88 -18.37 -5.80
C ILE A 96 18.17 -19.39 -6.88
N VAL A 97 18.63 -18.94 -8.04
CA VAL A 97 18.84 -19.76 -9.24
C VAL A 97 20.23 -19.51 -9.80
N LYS A 98 20.81 -20.53 -10.43
CA LYS A 98 21.97 -20.33 -11.30
C LYS A 98 21.47 -19.78 -12.64
N ALA A 99 22.30 -18.99 -13.32
CA ALA A 99 21.96 -18.38 -14.62
C ALA A 99 21.43 -19.39 -15.65
N GLU A 100 21.92 -20.62 -15.63
CA GLU A 100 21.51 -21.72 -16.53
C GLU A 100 20.09 -22.25 -16.25
N GLU A 101 19.65 -22.18 -14.99
CA GLU A 101 18.36 -22.71 -14.53
C GLU A 101 17.27 -21.64 -14.49
N ALA A 102 17.66 -20.36 -14.58
CA ALA A 102 16.77 -19.21 -14.50
C ALA A 102 15.63 -19.29 -15.52
N GLU A 103 15.91 -19.68 -16.76
CA GLU A 103 14.91 -19.75 -17.84
C GLU A 103 13.86 -20.85 -17.59
N SER A 104 14.29 -22.00 -17.07
CA SER A 104 13.41 -23.14 -16.75
C SER A 104 12.43 -22.79 -15.62
N ILE A 105 12.92 -22.13 -14.58
CA ILE A 105 12.11 -21.73 -13.43
C ILE A 105 11.22 -20.54 -13.79
N ALA A 106 11.75 -19.54 -14.51
CA ALA A 106 10.97 -18.41 -14.98
C ALA A 106 9.83 -18.85 -15.90
N SER A 107 10.04 -19.84 -16.77
CA SER A 107 8.98 -20.38 -17.64
C SER A 107 7.81 -20.98 -16.87
N LYS A 108 8.03 -21.47 -15.64
CA LYS A 108 6.96 -21.98 -14.76
C LYS A 108 6.17 -20.88 -14.04
N MET A 109 6.73 -19.66 -13.99
CA MET A 109 6.10 -18.46 -13.41
C MET A 109 5.44 -17.58 -14.48
N LEU A 110 6.06 -17.50 -15.66
CA LEU A 110 5.61 -16.73 -16.81
C LEU A 110 4.28 -17.24 -17.37
N GLY A 111 3.54 -16.34 -18.02
CA GLY A 111 2.18 -16.60 -18.52
C GLY A 111 1.07 -16.29 -17.51
N GLN A 112 1.43 -16.02 -16.26
CA GLN A 112 0.50 -15.55 -15.22
C GLN A 112 0.96 -14.24 -14.60
N ILE A 113 2.25 -14.11 -14.33
CA ILE A 113 2.84 -12.99 -13.58
C ILE A 113 4.17 -12.60 -14.25
N LEU A 114 4.52 -11.31 -14.19
CA LEU A 114 5.85 -10.81 -14.59
C LEU A 114 6.93 -11.35 -13.66
N VAL A 115 8.13 -11.60 -14.20
CA VAL A 115 9.26 -12.12 -13.44
C VAL A 115 10.39 -11.11 -13.44
N TYR A 116 11.07 -10.95 -12.31
CA TYR A 116 12.20 -10.05 -12.14
C TYR A 116 13.44 -10.83 -11.75
N LEU A 117 14.49 -10.72 -12.57
CA LEU A 117 15.82 -11.25 -12.28
C LEU A 117 16.67 -10.16 -11.65
N CYS A 118 17.30 -10.47 -10.53
CA CYS A 118 18.11 -9.56 -9.76
C CYS A 118 19.44 -10.21 -9.37
N GLU A 119 20.51 -9.43 -9.29
CA GLU A 119 21.76 -9.92 -8.70
C GLU A 119 21.54 -10.33 -7.24
N LYS A 120 22.10 -11.49 -6.84
CA LYS A 120 22.16 -11.88 -5.44
C LYS A 120 23.23 -11.05 -4.73
N LEU A 121 22.84 -10.31 -3.70
CA LEU A 121 23.78 -9.62 -2.82
C LEU A 121 24.09 -10.49 -1.60
N SER A 122 25.37 -10.54 -1.23
CA SER A 122 25.82 -11.11 0.05
C SER A 122 25.64 -10.05 1.14
N LEU A 123 24.53 -10.16 1.87
CA LEU A 123 24.18 -9.25 2.96
C LEU A 123 24.82 -9.74 4.26
N THR A 124 25.48 -8.84 4.99
CA THR A 124 26.17 -9.12 6.26
C THR A 124 25.35 -8.70 7.48
N ASN A 125 24.53 -7.67 7.33
CA ASN A 125 23.72 -7.11 8.39
C ASN A 125 22.43 -6.55 7.80
N GLU A 126 21.27 -6.94 8.33
CA GLU A 126 19.96 -6.51 7.84
C GLU A 126 19.28 -5.61 8.88
N MET A 127 18.82 -4.45 8.41
CA MET A 127 18.22 -3.39 9.20
C MET A 127 16.87 -2.99 8.57
N TYR A 128 16.08 -2.23 9.33
CA TYR A 128 14.83 -1.66 8.86
C TYR A 128 14.97 -0.15 8.74
N PHE A 129 14.45 0.42 7.65
CA PHE A 129 14.38 1.86 7.44
C PHE A 129 13.06 2.24 6.79
N ALA A 130 12.41 3.29 7.28
CA ALA A 130 11.22 3.85 6.66
C ALA A 130 11.15 5.37 6.83
N ILE A 131 10.52 6.04 5.87
CA ILE A 131 10.12 7.44 5.93
C ILE A 131 8.61 7.47 5.75
N THR A 132 7.90 8.09 6.70
CA THR A 132 6.44 8.25 6.63
C THR A 132 6.02 9.63 7.10
N LEU A 133 4.79 10.04 6.79
CA LEU A 133 4.23 11.30 7.27
C LEU A 133 3.57 11.10 8.63
N ASP A 134 4.17 11.68 9.68
CA ASP A 134 3.60 11.66 11.02
C ASP A 134 2.60 12.79 11.23
N ARG A 135 1.43 12.45 11.79
CA ARG A 135 0.37 13.43 12.05
C ARG A 135 0.60 14.23 13.31
N LYS A 136 1.40 13.72 14.27
CA LYS A 136 1.65 14.44 15.52
C LYS A 136 2.60 15.61 15.28
N THR A 137 3.66 15.36 14.53
CA THR A 137 4.65 16.38 14.15
C THR A 137 4.28 17.14 12.88
N ALA A 138 3.25 16.68 12.15
CA ALA A 138 2.79 17.26 10.89
C ALA A 138 3.91 17.36 9.82
N GLY A 139 4.78 16.35 9.79
CA GLY A 139 5.92 16.31 8.88
C GLY A 139 6.46 14.89 8.66
N PRO A 140 7.53 14.75 7.85
CA PRO A 140 8.21 13.48 7.64
C PRO A 140 8.85 12.98 8.93
N LEU A 141 8.69 11.68 9.18
CA LEU A 141 9.30 10.96 10.28
C LEU A 141 10.13 9.82 9.69
N ILE A 142 11.41 9.82 10.00
CA ILE A 142 12.30 8.69 9.69
C ILE A 142 12.24 7.71 10.84
N ILE A 143 12.01 6.44 10.53
CA ILE A 143 11.99 5.32 11.45
C ILE A 143 13.12 4.39 11.02
N ALA A 144 14.00 4.01 11.95
CA ALA A 144 15.05 3.05 11.66
C ALA A 144 15.23 2.08 12.83
N CYS A 145 15.63 0.85 12.52
CA CYS A 145 15.92 -0.19 13.50
C CYS A 145 17.16 -0.97 13.09
N SER A 146 18.03 -1.27 14.06
CA SER A 146 19.24 -2.06 13.86
C SER A 146 18.97 -3.53 13.51
N LYS A 147 17.71 -3.98 13.59
CA LYS A 147 17.26 -5.30 13.13
C LYS A 147 16.23 -5.13 12.01
N GLY A 148 16.43 -5.84 10.91
CA GLY A 148 15.53 -5.92 9.76
C GLY A 148 15.10 -7.35 9.45
N GLY A 149 14.46 -7.53 8.30
CA GLY A 149 14.06 -8.85 7.78
C GLY A 149 12.74 -9.39 8.34
N THR A 150 12.02 -8.60 9.13
CA THR A 150 10.68 -8.94 9.66
C THR A 150 9.77 -7.69 9.66
N SER A 151 8.51 -7.84 10.03
CA SER A 151 7.55 -6.73 10.06
C SER A 151 7.94 -5.68 11.10
N ILE A 152 7.64 -4.40 10.84
CA ILE A 152 7.94 -3.33 11.80
C ILE A 152 7.07 -3.45 13.06
N GLU A 153 5.89 -4.04 12.94
CA GLU A 153 4.99 -4.36 14.03
C GLU A 153 5.64 -5.37 14.99
N ASP A 154 6.23 -6.45 14.46
CA ASP A 154 6.98 -7.44 15.24
C ASP A 154 8.19 -6.81 15.93
N LEU A 155 8.90 -5.92 15.24
CA LEU A 155 10.05 -5.21 15.80
C LEU A 155 9.62 -4.26 16.92
N ALA A 156 8.49 -3.58 16.77
CA ALA A 156 7.97 -2.66 17.77
C ALA A 156 7.50 -3.37 19.05
N GLU A 157 7.03 -4.61 18.92
CA GLU A 157 6.64 -5.43 20.07
C GLU A 157 7.86 -6.06 20.78
N LYS A 158 8.80 -6.63 20.01
CA LYS A 158 9.93 -7.40 20.56
C LYS A 158 11.13 -6.54 20.95
N TYR A 159 11.38 -5.46 20.21
CA TYR A 159 12.59 -4.63 20.34
C TYR A 159 12.26 -3.13 20.22
N PRO A 160 11.34 -2.58 21.05
CA PRO A 160 10.96 -1.17 20.97
C PRO A 160 12.15 -0.22 21.17
N ASP A 161 13.13 -0.61 22.00
CA ASP A 161 14.30 0.20 22.33
C ASP A 161 15.31 0.31 21.17
N MET A 162 15.25 -0.60 20.19
CA MET A 162 16.11 -0.58 19.00
C MET A 162 15.54 0.30 17.88
N ILE A 163 14.30 0.79 18.03
CA ILE A 163 13.64 1.62 17.04
C ILE A 163 13.90 3.09 17.36
N ILE A 164 14.58 3.77 16.45
CA ILE A 164 14.75 5.22 16.50
C ILE A 164 13.73 5.91 15.62
N LYS A 165 13.30 7.10 16.06
CA LYS A 165 12.33 7.96 15.39
C LYS A 165 12.89 9.36 15.31
N VAL A 166 13.18 9.83 14.10
CA VAL A 166 13.81 11.13 13.84
C VAL A 166 12.82 11.99 13.05
N PRO A 167 12.10 12.93 13.70
CA PRO A 167 11.21 13.84 13.00
C PRO A 167 12.02 14.87 12.21
N ILE A 168 11.60 15.17 10.98
CA ILE A 168 12.26 16.11 10.08
C ILE A 168 11.40 17.36 9.93
N ASP A 169 12.04 18.53 10.05
CA ASP A 169 11.41 19.82 9.79
C ASP A 169 11.27 20.02 8.27
N VAL A 170 10.02 20.19 7.81
CA VAL A 170 9.70 20.35 6.38
C VAL A 170 10.31 21.59 5.74
N PHE A 171 10.55 22.66 6.51
CA PHE A 171 11.10 23.91 6.00
C PHE A 171 12.61 23.86 5.89
N LYS A 172 13.27 23.15 6.81
CA LYS A 172 14.73 22.98 6.80
C LYS A 172 15.18 21.82 5.92
N GLY A 173 14.34 20.80 5.77
CA GLY A 173 14.72 19.53 5.18
C GLY A 173 15.62 18.70 6.10
N ILE A 174 16.12 17.58 5.58
CA ILE A 174 17.03 16.71 6.33
C ILE A 174 18.40 17.38 6.51
N THR A 175 18.83 17.52 7.76
CA THR A 175 20.17 18.02 8.08
C THR A 175 21.18 16.88 8.21
N ASP A 176 22.47 17.19 8.15
CA ASP A 176 23.53 16.20 8.39
C ASP A 176 23.46 15.63 9.81
N GLU A 177 23.01 16.42 10.80
CA GLU A 177 22.79 15.97 12.17
C GLU A 177 21.65 14.96 12.26
N ASP A 178 20.56 15.17 11.52
CA ASP A 178 19.42 14.25 11.53
C ASP A 178 19.77 12.95 10.82
N ALA A 179 20.45 13.03 9.67
CA ALA A 179 20.95 11.85 8.97
C ALA A 179 21.98 11.08 9.81
N ALA A 180 22.85 11.78 10.55
CA ALA A 180 23.78 11.17 11.50
C ALA A 180 23.07 10.40 12.60
N LYS A 181 22.02 10.97 13.23
CA LYS A 181 21.20 10.27 14.24
C LYS A 181 20.59 8.99 13.69
N VAL A 182 20.12 9.02 12.44
CA VAL A 182 19.55 7.84 11.77
C VAL A 182 20.61 6.76 11.59
N VAL A 183 21.78 7.12 11.07
CA VAL A 183 22.89 6.18 10.86
C VAL A 183 23.41 5.60 12.17
N ASP A 184 23.51 6.42 13.21
CA ASP A 184 23.95 5.96 14.54
C ASP A 184 22.93 4.97 15.15
N GLY A 185 21.62 5.18 14.96
CA GLY A 185 20.58 4.25 15.41
C GLY A 185 20.42 2.98 14.57
N LEU A 186 20.85 3.00 13.30
CA LEU A 186 20.98 1.78 12.48
C LEU A 186 22.09 0.86 13.02
N ALA A 187 23.05 1.40 13.78
CA ALA A 187 24.16 0.66 14.38
C ALA A 187 24.96 -0.15 13.33
N LEU A 188 25.42 0.56 12.28
CA LEU A 188 26.24 0.00 11.21
C LEU A 188 27.47 -0.72 11.76
N LYS A 189 27.83 -1.86 11.15
CA LYS A 189 28.98 -2.68 11.57
C LYS A 189 30.16 -2.57 10.62
N ALA A 190 29.90 -2.30 9.34
CA ALA A 190 30.86 -2.44 8.26
C ALA A 190 30.84 -1.26 7.28
N ALA A 191 29.67 -0.69 7.00
CA ALA A 191 29.51 0.38 6.03
C ALA A 191 30.09 1.71 6.52
N ASP A 192 30.62 2.48 5.57
CA ASP A 192 31.17 3.80 5.86
C ASP A 192 30.08 4.79 6.31
N ARG A 193 30.30 5.42 7.47
CA ARG A 193 29.32 6.32 8.10
C ARG A 193 28.97 7.52 7.22
N GLN A 194 29.95 8.11 6.55
CA GLN A 194 29.73 9.31 5.73
C GLN A 194 28.93 8.97 4.47
N SER A 195 29.28 7.88 3.79
CA SER A 195 28.54 7.34 2.65
C SER A 195 27.09 7.00 3.02
N SER A 196 26.87 6.41 4.19
CA SER A 196 25.52 6.12 4.69
C SER A 196 24.71 7.39 4.98
N ILE A 197 25.31 8.43 5.56
CA ILE A 197 24.64 9.73 5.77
C ILE A 197 24.16 10.31 4.44
N GLU A 198 25.03 10.33 3.43
CA GLU A 198 24.66 10.79 2.08
C GLU A 198 23.52 9.97 1.49
N GLN A 199 23.52 8.65 1.72
CA GLN A 199 22.47 7.77 1.24
C GLN A 199 21.13 8.05 1.92
N ILE A 200 21.10 8.25 3.25
CA ILE A 200 19.86 8.62 3.96
C ILE A 200 19.30 9.94 3.43
N LYS A 201 20.17 10.93 3.16
CA LYS A 201 19.75 12.20 2.56
C LYS A 201 19.14 12.02 1.17
N LYS A 202 19.76 11.19 0.33
CA LYS A 202 19.22 10.85 -1.01
C LYS A 202 17.87 10.13 -0.94
N LEU A 203 17.68 9.25 0.05
CA LEU A 203 16.39 8.58 0.28
C LEU A 203 15.29 9.59 0.67
N TYR A 204 15.64 10.57 1.50
CA TYR A 204 14.73 11.66 1.83
C TYR A 204 14.42 12.57 0.62
N GLU A 205 15.43 12.91 -0.18
CA GLU A 205 15.24 13.66 -1.43
C GLU A 205 14.33 12.92 -2.40
N LEU A 206 14.48 11.60 -2.55
CA LEU A 206 13.58 10.76 -3.34
C LEU A 206 12.15 10.81 -2.79
N PHE A 207 11.98 10.65 -1.48
CA PHE A 207 10.68 10.71 -0.82
C PHE A 207 9.96 12.03 -1.12
N CYS A 208 10.66 13.15 -1.06
CA CYS A 208 10.11 14.47 -1.41
C CYS A 208 9.85 14.61 -2.92
N LYS A 209 10.78 14.19 -3.77
CA LYS A 209 10.70 14.36 -5.23
C LYS A 209 9.54 13.59 -5.83
N CYS A 210 9.25 12.39 -5.31
CA CYS A 210 8.21 11.52 -5.82
C CYS A 210 6.86 11.70 -5.11
N ASP A 211 6.72 12.67 -4.20
CA ASP A 211 5.51 12.85 -3.38
C ASP A 211 5.09 11.56 -2.66
N CYS A 212 6.08 10.89 -2.05
CA CYS A 212 5.83 9.66 -1.32
C CYS A 212 5.09 9.94 0.00
N THR A 213 4.23 9.01 0.39
CA THR A 213 3.58 8.97 1.70
C THR A 213 4.19 7.94 2.63
N LEU A 214 4.81 6.92 2.04
CA LEU A 214 5.64 5.92 2.69
C LEU A 214 6.80 5.57 1.74
N LEU A 215 8.01 5.54 2.27
CA LEU A 215 9.15 4.88 1.65
C LEU A 215 9.68 3.92 2.71
N GLU A 216 9.52 2.63 2.49
CA GLU A 216 9.99 1.57 3.38
C GLU A 216 11.09 0.78 2.68
N ILE A 217 12.17 0.45 3.38
CA ILE A 217 13.26 -0.40 2.92
C ILE A 217 13.45 -1.49 3.95
N ASN A 218 13.15 -2.72 3.54
CA ASN A 218 13.22 -3.88 4.42
C ASN A 218 13.59 -5.16 3.63
N PRO A 219 14.86 -5.61 3.68
CA PRO A 219 15.95 -5.07 4.50
C PRO A 219 16.73 -3.93 3.83
N LEU A 220 17.12 -2.94 4.64
CA LEU A 220 18.27 -2.08 4.36
C LEU A 220 19.51 -2.80 4.90
N ALA A 221 20.51 -3.07 4.07
CA ALA A 221 21.55 -4.02 4.44
C ALA A 221 22.98 -3.57 4.11
N GLU A 222 23.93 -4.07 4.88
CA GLU A 222 25.37 -3.91 4.59
C GLU A 222 25.84 -5.05 3.68
N THR A 223 26.65 -4.74 2.66
CA THR A 223 27.31 -5.76 1.83
C THR A 223 28.73 -6.05 2.32
N ALA A 224 29.29 -7.16 1.84
CA ALA A 224 30.70 -7.49 2.04
C ALA A 224 31.68 -6.40 1.54
N ASP A 225 31.25 -5.56 0.61
CA ASP A 225 32.04 -4.42 0.10
C ASP A 225 31.90 -3.15 0.97
N ASN A 226 31.40 -3.27 2.20
CA ASN A 226 31.21 -2.17 3.15
C ASN A 226 30.32 -1.04 2.59
N LYS A 227 29.29 -1.40 1.83
CA LYS A 227 28.29 -0.45 1.30
C LYS A 227 26.93 -0.74 1.91
N LEU A 228 26.15 0.32 2.10
CA LEU A 228 24.76 0.23 2.53
C LEU A 228 23.85 0.14 1.29
N VAL A 229 22.98 -0.85 1.24
CA VAL A 229 22.19 -1.23 0.06
C VAL A 229 20.72 -1.38 0.42
N ALA A 230 19.84 -0.93 -0.46
CA ALA A 230 18.42 -1.17 -0.33
C ALA A 230 18.08 -2.48 -1.06
N ALA A 231 17.92 -3.58 -0.31
CA ALA A 231 17.72 -4.90 -0.90
C ALA A 231 16.29 -5.08 -1.42
N ASP A 232 15.32 -4.58 -0.66
CA ASP A 232 13.92 -4.48 -1.04
C ASP A 232 13.36 -3.14 -0.55
N ALA A 233 12.52 -2.53 -1.37
CA ALA A 233 11.89 -1.26 -1.06
C ALA A 233 10.39 -1.35 -1.35
N LYS A 234 9.61 -0.51 -0.69
CA LYS A 234 8.19 -0.34 -0.92
C LYS A 234 7.85 1.14 -0.82
N LEU A 235 7.31 1.70 -1.89
CA LEU A 235 6.96 3.11 -1.97
C LEU A 235 5.45 3.26 -2.18
N ASN A 236 4.82 4.07 -1.33
CA ASN A 236 3.46 4.53 -1.53
C ASN A 236 3.48 6.01 -1.88
N PHE A 237 2.61 6.43 -2.82
CA PHE A 237 2.56 7.80 -3.32
C PHE A 237 1.32 8.53 -2.85
N ASP A 238 1.34 9.86 -2.91
CA ASP A 238 0.16 10.69 -2.70
C ASP A 238 -0.67 10.79 -3.99
N ASP A 239 -1.89 10.25 -3.95
CA ASP A 239 -2.84 10.32 -5.08
C ASP A 239 -3.19 11.76 -5.45
N ASN A 240 -3.15 12.70 -4.50
CA ASN A 240 -3.38 14.12 -4.78
C ASN A 240 -2.24 14.76 -5.58
N ALA A 241 -1.06 14.15 -5.62
CA ALA A 241 0.06 14.60 -6.43
C ALA A 241 0.01 14.09 -7.88
N ALA A 242 -1.01 13.30 -8.27
CA ALA A 242 -1.13 12.71 -9.60
C ALA A 242 -1.02 13.73 -10.75
N PHE A 243 -1.51 14.96 -10.54
CA PHE A 243 -1.45 16.02 -11.55
C PHE A 243 -0.01 16.43 -11.91
N ARG A 244 0.94 16.33 -10.97
CA ARG A 244 2.36 16.67 -11.15
C ARG A 244 3.26 15.44 -11.29
N GLN A 245 2.82 14.27 -10.84
CA GLN A 245 3.56 13.00 -10.91
C GLN A 245 3.08 12.09 -12.06
N LYS A 246 2.81 12.66 -13.25
CA LYS A 246 2.20 11.90 -14.38
C LYS A 246 3.00 10.65 -14.77
N GLU A 247 4.33 10.72 -14.72
CA GLU A 247 5.20 9.59 -15.06
C GLU A 247 5.07 8.43 -14.06
N ILE A 248 4.94 8.72 -12.77
CA ILE A 248 4.78 7.70 -11.72
C ILE A 248 3.38 7.07 -11.83
N PHE A 249 2.34 7.88 -12.01
CA PHE A 249 0.97 7.39 -12.15
C PHE A 249 0.74 6.61 -13.45
N ALA A 250 1.56 6.84 -14.49
CA ALA A 250 1.55 6.03 -15.71
C ALA A 250 2.09 4.60 -15.48
N LEU A 251 2.80 4.34 -14.39
CA LEU A 251 3.31 3.02 -14.02
C LEU A 251 2.25 2.13 -13.34
N ARG A 252 1.06 2.67 -13.06
CA ARG A 252 -0.05 1.96 -12.41
C ARG A 252 -0.44 0.72 -13.20
N ASP A 253 -0.42 -0.43 -12.52
CA ASP A 253 -0.85 -1.69 -13.09
C ASP A 253 -2.27 -2.07 -12.62
N THR A 254 -3.26 -1.72 -13.44
CA THR A 254 -4.67 -2.03 -13.15
C THR A 254 -5.01 -3.52 -13.26
N THR A 255 -4.11 -4.36 -13.78
CA THR A 255 -4.40 -5.81 -13.94
C THR A 255 -4.35 -6.58 -12.63
N GLN A 256 -3.66 -6.02 -11.62
CA GLN A 256 -3.53 -6.58 -10.27
C GLN A 256 -4.54 -5.98 -9.27
N GLU A 257 -5.36 -5.04 -9.72
CA GLU A 257 -6.40 -4.39 -8.91
C GLU A 257 -7.77 -5.04 -9.15
N ASP A 258 -8.71 -4.86 -8.21
CA ASP A 258 -10.09 -5.33 -8.41
C ASP A 258 -10.72 -4.58 -9.60
N PRO A 259 -11.24 -5.29 -10.63
CA PRO A 259 -11.87 -4.65 -11.79
C PRO A 259 -13.01 -3.70 -11.43
N ARG A 260 -13.72 -3.95 -10.32
CA ARG A 260 -14.81 -3.11 -9.81
C ARG A 260 -14.28 -1.78 -9.28
N GLU A 261 -13.13 -1.80 -8.58
CA GLU A 261 -12.47 -0.59 -8.10
C GLU A 261 -11.95 0.26 -9.26
N VAL A 262 -11.35 -0.39 -10.27
CA VAL A 262 -10.88 0.29 -11.48
C VAL A 262 -12.04 0.94 -12.25
N ALA A 263 -13.18 0.24 -12.37
CA ALA A 263 -14.38 0.78 -13.01
C ALA A 263 -14.97 1.96 -12.22
N ALA A 264 -15.03 1.85 -10.89
CA ALA A 264 -15.50 2.92 -10.02
C ALA A 264 -14.62 4.17 -10.12
N ALA A 265 -13.30 4.00 -10.12
CA ALA A 265 -12.35 5.10 -10.26
C ALA A 265 -12.53 5.89 -11.58
N LYS A 266 -12.91 5.22 -12.68
CA LYS A 266 -13.22 5.91 -13.96
C LYS A 266 -14.45 6.82 -13.88
N ALA A 267 -15.36 6.53 -12.96
CA ALA A 267 -16.55 7.33 -12.69
C ALA A 267 -16.36 8.29 -11.50
N ASP A 268 -15.12 8.47 -11.03
CA ASP A 268 -14.78 9.29 -9.86
C ASP A 268 -15.49 8.82 -8.57
N LEU A 269 -15.71 7.49 -8.46
CA LEU A 269 -16.32 6.83 -7.31
C LEU A 269 -15.27 6.07 -6.48
N ASN A 270 -15.40 6.16 -5.16
CA ASN A 270 -14.63 5.35 -4.23
C ASN A 270 -15.39 4.04 -3.94
N TYR A 271 -14.96 2.94 -4.55
CA TYR A 271 -15.46 1.59 -4.27
C TYR A 271 -14.43 0.81 -3.46
N ILE A 272 -14.91 -0.02 -2.53
CA ILE A 272 -14.12 -0.97 -1.76
C ILE A 272 -14.93 -2.26 -1.73
N GLY A 273 -14.36 -3.34 -2.25
CA GLY A 273 -14.97 -4.67 -2.15
C GLY A 273 -14.86 -5.18 -0.71
N LEU A 274 -15.98 -5.57 -0.13
CA LEU A 274 -16.03 -6.30 1.14
C LEU A 274 -16.69 -7.66 0.92
N ASP A 275 -16.34 -8.63 1.76
CA ASP A 275 -17.00 -9.93 1.78
C ASP A 275 -18.35 -9.78 2.50
N GLY A 276 -19.42 -9.65 1.71
CA GLY A 276 -20.78 -9.50 2.22
C GLY A 276 -21.84 -9.46 1.11
N GLU A 277 -23.10 -9.58 1.52
CA GLU A 277 -24.25 -9.61 0.60
C GLU A 277 -24.97 -8.25 0.47
N ILE A 278 -24.64 -7.30 1.36
CA ILE A 278 -25.28 -5.98 1.42
C ILE A 278 -24.34 -4.93 0.84
N GLY A 279 -24.73 -4.33 -0.30
CA GLY A 279 -24.05 -3.19 -0.89
C GLY A 279 -24.47 -1.87 -0.25
N CYS A 280 -23.50 -1.01 0.05
CA CYS A 280 -23.72 0.33 0.60
C CYS A 280 -23.16 1.39 -0.34
N MET A 281 -23.95 2.43 -0.62
CA MET A 281 -23.47 3.65 -1.28
C MET A 281 -23.87 4.84 -0.43
N VAL A 282 -22.90 5.68 -0.09
CA VAL A 282 -23.03 6.77 0.87
C VAL A 282 -22.42 8.04 0.28
N PHE A 283 -23.14 9.16 0.36
CA PHE A 283 -22.59 10.48 0.04
C PHE A 283 -22.11 11.18 1.32
N PRO A 284 -20.86 11.67 1.38
CA PRO A 284 -20.30 12.20 2.63
C PRO A 284 -20.93 13.51 3.15
N VAL A 285 -21.65 14.24 2.30
CA VAL A 285 -22.31 15.52 2.65
C VAL A 285 -23.78 15.38 3.00
N GLN A 286 -24.38 14.23 2.67
CA GLN A 286 -25.76 13.92 2.96
C GLN A 286 -25.78 12.43 3.29
N ASN A 287 -26.03 12.13 4.55
CA ASN A 287 -26.17 10.83 5.18
C ASN A 287 -27.22 9.95 4.45
N ILE A 288 -26.95 9.60 3.21
CA ILE A 288 -27.86 8.98 2.27
C ILE A 288 -27.28 7.60 2.01
N ILE A 289 -27.87 6.58 2.63
CA ILE A 289 -27.71 5.20 2.17
C ILE A 289 -28.74 5.05 1.07
N VAL A 290 -28.29 5.02 -0.19
CA VAL A 290 -29.15 4.70 -1.32
C VAL A 290 -28.48 3.63 -2.15
N ASN A 291 -29.19 2.55 -2.44
CA ASN A 291 -28.83 1.65 -3.54
C ASN A 291 -29.40 2.28 -4.85
N PHE A 292 -28.60 2.61 -5.87
CA PHE A 292 -29.00 3.34 -7.12
C PHE A 292 -29.01 2.45 -8.39
N PRO A 293 -29.66 2.84 -9.54
CA PRO A 293 -30.30 4.14 -9.81
C PRO A 293 -31.75 4.19 -10.35
N THR A 294 -32.26 5.40 -10.11
CA THR A 294 -33.23 6.24 -10.84
C THR A 294 -33.41 6.04 -12.35
N ARG A 295 -34.68 6.08 -12.79
CA ARG A 295 -35.25 6.22 -14.15
C ARG A 295 -34.54 5.44 -15.28
N CYS A 296 -35.05 4.23 -15.53
CA CYS A 296 -34.96 3.46 -16.77
C CYS A 296 -33.55 3.24 -17.36
N GLN A 297 -32.74 2.34 -16.78
CA GLN A 297 -31.71 1.62 -17.56
C GLN A 297 -31.05 0.42 -16.84
N VAL A 298 -31.21 0.25 -15.52
CA VAL A 298 -30.62 -0.87 -14.77
C VAL A 298 -31.71 -1.78 -14.21
N ASP A 299 -31.70 -3.06 -14.58
CA ASP A 299 -32.63 -4.08 -14.09
C ASP A 299 -32.23 -4.51 -12.67
N LEU A 300 -32.83 -3.88 -11.65
CA LEU A 300 -32.56 -4.16 -10.24
C LEU A 300 -33.36 -5.37 -9.78
N LYS A 301 -32.67 -6.50 -9.58
CA LYS A 301 -33.25 -7.77 -9.11
C LYS A 301 -33.24 -7.92 -7.58
N VAL A 302 -32.64 -6.97 -6.87
CA VAL A 302 -32.45 -7.00 -5.41
C VAL A 302 -33.24 -5.90 -4.72
N PRO A 303 -33.72 -6.12 -3.48
CA PRO A 303 -34.43 -5.10 -2.73
C PRO A 303 -33.52 -3.91 -2.39
N VAL A 304 -34.09 -2.71 -2.43
CA VAL A 304 -33.37 -1.45 -2.20
C VAL A 304 -33.92 -0.76 -0.96
N VAL A 305 -33.06 -0.50 0.02
CA VAL A 305 -33.37 0.35 1.18
C VAL A 305 -32.80 1.75 0.95
N VAL A 306 -33.63 2.76 1.20
CA VAL A 306 -33.28 4.17 1.01
C VAL A 306 -33.51 4.95 2.30
N ARG A 307 -32.46 5.60 2.79
CA ARG A 307 -32.51 6.57 3.88
C ARG A 307 -32.18 7.95 3.31
N LEU A 308 -33.10 8.90 3.45
CA LEU A 308 -32.91 10.28 3.04
C LEU A 308 -32.83 11.20 4.27
N GLU A 309 -31.80 12.04 4.32
CA GLU A 309 -31.64 13.11 5.30
C GLU A 309 -31.23 14.41 4.61
N GLY A 310 -31.76 15.54 5.10
CA GLY A 310 -31.43 16.87 4.61
C GLY A 310 -32.67 17.73 4.32
N THR A 311 -32.54 18.64 3.37
CA THR A 311 -33.63 19.52 2.93
C THR A 311 -34.62 18.76 2.03
N ASN A 312 -35.91 19.08 2.13
CA ASN A 312 -36.99 18.51 1.30
C ASN A 312 -37.14 16.97 1.40
N VAL A 313 -36.77 16.37 2.53
CA VAL A 313 -36.89 14.92 2.75
C VAL A 313 -38.31 14.43 2.51
N ASP A 314 -39.33 15.17 2.95
CA ASP A 314 -40.73 14.78 2.75
C ASP A 314 -41.13 14.74 1.27
N GLN A 315 -40.65 15.71 0.48
CA GLN A 315 -40.84 15.72 -0.98
C GLN A 315 -40.07 14.56 -1.64
N GLY A 316 -38.84 14.30 -1.21
CA GLY A 316 -38.05 13.16 -1.67
C GLY A 316 -38.74 11.83 -1.39
N LYS A 317 -39.24 11.63 -0.16
CA LYS A 317 -40.03 10.44 0.22
C LYS A 317 -41.30 10.29 -0.61
N ARG A 318 -41.99 11.40 -0.94
CA ARG A 318 -43.17 11.38 -1.84
C ARG A 318 -42.77 10.93 -3.25
N ILE A 319 -41.71 11.50 -3.84
CA ILE A 319 -41.23 11.14 -5.17
C ILE A 319 -40.85 9.65 -5.23
N LEU A 320 -40.17 9.13 -4.21
CA LEU A 320 -39.80 7.71 -4.17
C LEU A 320 -41.04 6.80 -4.13
N LYS A 321 -42.08 7.17 -3.38
CA LYS A 321 -43.36 6.41 -3.34
C LYS A 321 -44.11 6.45 -4.67
N GLU A 322 -44.09 7.60 -5.35
CA GLU A 322 -44.76 7.80 -6.64
C GLU A 322 -43.98 7.20 -7.82
N SER A 323 -42.70 6.83 -7.63
CA SER A 323 -41.83 6.29 -8.69
C SER A 323 -42.25 4.92 -9.23
N GLY A 324 -43.10 4.19 -8.51
CA GLY A 324 -43.49 2.81 -8.86
C GLY A 324 -42.38 1.77 -8.67
N MET A 325 -41.23 2.16 -8.11
CA MET A 325 -40.14 1.24 -7.78
C MET A 325 -40.38 0.57 -6.42
N THR A 326 -40.02 -0.71 -6.27
CA THR A 326 -40.08 -1.44 -5.00
C THR A 326 -38.94 -0.99 -4.08
N LEU A 327 -39.10 0.17 -3.45
CA LEU A 327 -38.13 0.77 -2.54
C LEU A 327 -38.62 0.72 -1.09
N ILE A 328 -37.72 0.38 -0.17
CA ILE A 328 -37.97 0.36 1.27
C ILE A 328 -37.40 1.66 1.85
N THR A 329 -38.24 2.53 2.37
CA THR A 329 -37.78 3.77 3.01
C THR A 329 -37.45 3.56 4.49
N ALA A 330 -36.34 4.15 4.95
CA ALA A 330 -35.90 4.13 6.33
C ALA A 330 -35.87 5.54 6.95
N GLU A 331 -36.02 5.61 8.27
CA GLU A 331 -36.07 6.87 9.03
C GLU A 331 -34.68 7.31 9.50
N ASP A 332 -33.89 6.39 10.02
CA ASP A 332 -32.52 6.62 10.50
C ASP A 332 -31.57 5.51 10.03
N LEU A 333 -30.32 5.55 10.50
CA LEU A 333 -29.30 4.57 10.14
C LEU A 333 -29.58 3.17 10.68
N ASP A 334 -30.11 3.06 11.90
CA ASP A 334 -30.36 1.79 12.56
C ASP A 334 -31.54 1.08 11.89
N ASP A 335 -32.62 1.81 11.62
CA ASP A 335 -33.77 1.35 10.85
C ASP A 335 -33.38 0.94 9.42
N ALA A 336 -32.49 1.70 8.77
CA ALA A 336 -31.97 1.35 7.45
C ALA A 336 -31.18 0.04 7.47
N ALA A 337 -30.30 -0.14 8.46
CA ALA A 337 -29.51 -1.36 8.62
C ALA A 337 -30.40 -2.58 8.90
N GLU A 338 -31.36 -2.46 9.83
CA GLU A 338 -32.30 -3.54 10.14
C GLU A 338 -33.12 -3.95 8.92
N LYS A 339 -33.64 -2.98 8.16
CA LYS A 339 -34.41 -3.25 6.95
C LYS A 339 -33.56 -3.89 5.86
N ALA A 340 -32.29 -3.49 5.72
CA ALA A 340 -31.37 -4.07 4.75
C ALA A 340 -31.09 -5.54 5.07
N VAL A 341 -30.82 -5.86 6.34
CA VAL A 341 -30.60 -7.26 6.78
C VAL A 341 -31.87 -8.10 6.61
N LYS A 342 -33.04 -7.58 7.01
CA LYS A 342 -34.32 -8.30 6.81
C LYS A 342 -34.61 -8.55 5.33
N ALA A 343 -34.16 -7.67 4.45
CA ALA A 343 -34.35 -7.80 3.01
C ALA A 343 -33.32 -8.74 2.35
N SER A 344 -32.15 -8.96 2.96
CA SER A 344 -31.10 -9.83 2.40
C SER A 344 -31.32 -11.32 2.68
N ILE A 345 -32.06 -11.68 3.74
CA ILE A 345 -32.27 -13.09 4.17
C ILE A 345 -33.37 -13.81 3.35
N LYS A 346 -33.60 -13.41 2.09
CA LYS A 346 -34.75 -13.91 1.30
C LYS A 346 -34.37 -14.88 0.20
#